data_AF-A0A9N9H9A9-F1
#
_entry.id   AF-A0A9N9H9A9-F1
#
_cell.length_a   1.000
_cell.length_b   1.000
_cell.length_c   1.000
_cell.angle_alpha   90.00
_cell.angle_beta   90.00
_cell.angle_gamma   90.00
#
_symmetry.space_group_name_H-M   'P 1'
#
loop_
_entity.id
_entity.type
_entity.pdbx_description
1 polymer ?
#
loop_
_entity_poly.entity_id
_entity_poly.type
_entity_poly.pdbx_seq_one_letter_code
_entity_poly.pdbx_strand_id
1 'polypeptide(L)'
;MNLPFLKRNSTPLTDNEKLMIINVHNYFKGDKSIRESLQKLPLCKRVAEILGVSEGTIESVVSDWNSCGNNTFTLHKVLGRPILKLDE
;
A
#
# COMPACT_ATOMS: atom_id res chain seq x y z
N MET A 1 11.31 3.43 -20.05
CA MET A 1 11.96 4.25 -19.00
C MET A 1 12.16 3.36 -17.79
N ASN A 2 13.41 3.15 -17.36
CA ASN A 2 13.71 2.43 -16.12
C ASN A 2 13.69 3.45 -14.98
N LEU A 3 12.62 3.46 -14.17
CA LEU A 3 12.67 4.18 -12.89
C LEU A 3 13.63 3.42 -11.96
N PRO A 4 14.56 4.10 -11.27
CA PRO A 4 15.38 3.46 -10.26
C PRO A 4 14.44 2.96 -9.16
N PHE A 5 14.27 1.65 -9.05
CA PHE A 5 13.58 1.04 -7.91
C PHE A 5 14.38 1.40 -6.66
N LEU A 6 13.82 2.32 -5.86
CA LEU A 6 14.37 2.66 -4.55
C LEU A 6 14.37 1.37 -3.73
N LYS A 7 15.57 0.86 -3.42
CA LYS A 7 15.75 -0.35 -2.60
C LYS A 7 15.19 -0.05 -1.20
N ARG A 8 13.91 -0.36 -0.98
CA ARG A 8 13.30 -0.27 0.34
C ARG A 8 13.96 -1.30 1.23
N ASN A 9 14.48 -0.86 2.37
CA ASN A 9 14.73 -1.74 3.49
C ASN A 9 13.41 -2.43 3.83
N SER A 10 13.42 -3.68 4.28
CA SER A 10 12.22 -4.51 4.54
C SER A 10 11.34 -4.00 5.71
N THR A 11 11.39 -2.70 5.99
CA THR A 11 10.60 -1.99 6.99
C THR A 11 9.15 -1.90 6.52
N PRO A 12 8.18 -2.25 7.39
CA PRO A 12 6.76 -2.07 7.10
C PRO A 12 6.42 -0.61 6.78
N LEU A 13 5.34 -0.39 6.01
CA LEU A 13 4.79 0.94 5.79
C LEU A 13 4.33 1.55 7.11
N THR A 14 4.67 2.82 7.31
CA THR A 14 4.10 3.65 8.38
C THR A 14 2.62 3.94 8.09
N ASP A 15 1.85 4.26 9.12
CA ASP A 15 0.42 4.61 8.95
C ASP A 15 0.24 5.84 8.04
N ASN A 16 1.17 6.80 8.07
CA ASN A 16 1.16 7.95 7.17
C ASN A 16 1.37 7.55 5.71
N GLU A 17 2.30 6.63 5.41
CA GLU A 17 2.49 6.11 4.06
C GLU A 17 1.23 5.36 3.57
N LYS A 18 0.59 4.58 4.45
CA LYS A 18 -0.67 3.90 4.12
C LYS A 18 -1.80 4.91 3.86
N LEU A 19 -1.92 5.98 4.65
CA LEU A 19 -2.89 7.05 4.43
C LEU A 19 -2.64 7.79 3.10
N MET A 20 -1.38 8.04 2.74
CA MET A 20 -1.05 8.60 1.42
C MET A 20 -1.54 7.70 0.28
N ILE A 21 -1.35 6.39 0.40
CA ILE A 21 -1.87 5.41 -0.58
C ILE A 21 -3.39 5.52 -0.70
N ILE A 22 -4.12 5.54 0.42
CA ILE A 22 -5.59 5.63 0.43
C ILE A 22 -6.08 6.95 -0.18
N ASN A 23 -5.44 8.08 0.15
CA ASN A 23 -5.82 9.39 -0.38
C ASN A 23 -5.63 9.47 -1.89
N VAL A 24 -4.48 9.01 -2.40
CA VAL A 24 -4.21 8.97 -3.84
C VAL A 24 -5.16 8.02 -4.54
N HIS A 25 -5.40 6.83 -3.98
CA HIS A 25 -6.38 5.87 -4.50
C HIS A 25 -7.79 6.48 -4.60
N ASN A 26 -8.25 7.18 -3.57
CA ASN A 26 -9.58 7.81 -3.56
C ASN A 26 -9.69 8.97 -4.55
N TYR A 27 -8.63 9.76 -4.72
CA TYR A 27 -8.56 10.80 -5.75
C TYR A 27 -8.78 10.20 -7.16
N PHE A 28 -8.04 9.16 -7.51
CA PHE A 28 -8.19 8.49 -8.81
C PHE A 28 -9.50 7.70 -8.95
N LYS A 29 -10.09 7.24 -7.84
CA LYS A 29 -11.41 6.61 -7.83
C LYS A 29 -12.53 7.60 -8.15
N GLY A 30 -12.42 8.85 -7.67
CA GLY A 30 -13.41 9.90 -7.84
C GLY A 30 -13.28 10.69 -9.15
N ASP A 31 -12.08 10.77 -9.72
CA ASP A 31 -11.84 11.56 -10.94
C ASP A 31 -12.33 10.82 -12.20
N LYS A 32 -13.45 11.32 -12.75
CA LYS A 32 -14.06 10.79 -13.97
C LYS A 32 -13.27 11.12 -15.23
N SER A 33 -12.40 12.13 -15.24
CA SER A 33 -11.63 12.55 -16.43
C SER A 33 -10.43 11.63 -16.70
N ILE A 34 -9.81 11.09 -15.63
CA ILE A 34 -8.69 10.16 -15.73
C ILE A 34 -9.17 8.73 -16.11
N ARG A 35 -10.50 8.53 -16.20
CA ARG A 35 -11.08 7.35 -16.85
C ARG A 35 -10.95 7.39 -18.37
N GLU A 36 -10.67 8.53 -19.01
CA GLU A 36 -10.70 8.63 -20.48
C GLU A 36 -9.30 8.53 -21.13
N SER A 37 -8.24 9.02 -20.50
CA SER A 37 -6.88 9.02 -21.09
C SER A 37 -6.05 7.75 -20.80
N LEU A 38 -6.45 6.96 -19.79
CA LEU A 38 -5.66 5.85 -19.24
C LEU A 38 -6.53 4.60 -18.99
N GLN A 39 -7.44 4.28 -19.91
CA GLN A 39 -8.45 3.20 -19.81
C GLN A 39 -7.92 1.76 -19.67
N LYS A 40 -6.61 1.52 -19.75
CA LYS A 40 -6.07 0.14 -19.79
C LYS A 40 -5.51 -0.40 -18.47
N LEU A 41 -5.22 0.44 -17.48
CA LEU A 41 -4.56 -0.01 -16.26
C LEU A 41 -5.54 -0.09 -15.08
N PRO A 42 -5.52 -1.18 -14.29
CA PRO A 42 -6.23 -1.23 -13.01
C PRO A 42 -5.86 -0.04 -12.11
N LEU A 43 -6.81 0.39 -11.27
CA LEU A 43 -6.62 1.53 -10.36
C LEU A 43 -5.38 1.35 -9.46
N CYS A 44 -5.21 0.15 -8.88
CA CYS A 44 -4.05 -0.18 -8.03
C CYS A 44 -2.73 -0.04 -8.79
N LYS A 45 -2.66 -0.53 -10.05
CA LYS A 45 -1.49 -0.37 -10.91
C LYS A 45 -1.12 1.09 -11.16
N ARG A 46 -2.11 1.95 -11.41
CA ARG A 46 -1.87 3.39 -11.62
C ARG A 46 -1.30 4.06 -10.36
N VAL A 47 -1.90 3.78 -9.20
CA VAL A 47 -1.44 4.32 -7.92
C VAL A 47 -0.02 3.83 -7.62
N ALA A 48 0.28 2.57 -7.91
CA ALA A 48 1.59 1.97 -7.76
C ALA A 48 2.67 2.67 -8.60
N GLU A 49 2.38 2.96 -9.87
CA GLU A 49 3.29 3.69 -10.77
C GLU A 49 3.60 5.11 -10.27
N ILE A 50 2.59 5.83 -9.77
CA ILE A 50 2.73 7.21 -9.28
C ILE A 50 3.54 7.26 -7.99
N LEU A 51 3.28 6.33 -7.07
CA LEU A 51 3.94 6.29 -5.77
C LEU A 51 5.28 5.54 -5.80
N GLY A 52 5.64 4.91 -6.91
CA GLY A 52 6.86 4.12 -7.04
C GLY A 52 6.88 2.92 -6.08
N VAL A 53 5.74 2.25 -5.92
CA VAL A 53 5.58 1.05 -5.08
C VAL A 53 5.03 -0.12 -5.90
N SER A 54 5.02 -1.33 -5.33
CA SER A 54 4.43 -2.49 -6.02
C SER A 54 2.90 -2.43 -5.98
N GLU A 55 2.26 -2.96 -7.02
CA GLU A 55 0.79 -3.07 -7.08
C GLU A 55 0.22 -3.87 -5.91
N GLY A 56 0.85 -4.99 -5.55
CA GLY A 56 0.42 -5.80 -4.41
C GLY A 56 0.48 -5.07 -3.06
N THR A 57 1.39 -4.10 -2.89
CA THR A 57 1.39 -3.23 -1.70
C THR A 57 0.14 -2.35 -1.67
N ILE A 58 -0.26 -1.78 -2.81
CA ILE A 58 -1.48 -0.97 -2.91
C ILE A 58 -2.71 -1.84 -2.58
N GLU A 59 -2.81 -3.01 -3.20
CA GLU A 59 -3.93 -3.94 -2.98
C GLU A 59 -4.04 -4.35 -1.51
N SER A 60 -2.92 -4.67 -0.86
CA SER A 60 -2.89 -5.02 0.55
C SER A 60 -3.37 -3.89 1.45
N VAL A 61 -2.92 -2.65 1.21
CA VAL A 61 -3.32 -1.48 2.02
C VAL A 61 -4.80 -1.16 1.83
N VAL A 62 -5.29 -1.19 0.59
CA VAL A 62 -6.71 -0.94 0.28
C VAL A 62 -7.61 -2.03 0.87
N SER A 63 -7.18 -3.29 0.83
CA SER A 63 -7.92 -4.40 1.43
C SER A 63 -8.00 -4.28 2.94
N ASP A 64 -6.87 -3.96 3.60
CA ASP A 64 -6.82 -3.72 5.04
C ASP A 64 -7.76 -2.57 5.45
N TRP A 65 -7.68 -1.44 4.75
CA TRP A 65 -8.56 -0.29 4.98
C TRP A 65 -10.05 -0.62 4.88
N ASN A 66 -10.44 -1.35 3.82
CA ASN A 66 -11.83 -1.74 3.61
C ASN A 66 -12.32 -2.75 4.66
N SER A 67 -11.42 -3.57 5.21
CA SER A 67 -11.75 -4.55 6.24
C SER A 67 -11.97 -3.93 7.61
N CYS A 68 -11.29 -2.83 7.94
CA CYS A 68 -11.41 -2.14 9.23
C CYS A 68 -12.65 -1.25 9.35
N GLY A 69 -13.15 -0.66 8.25
CA GLY A 69 -14.44 0.06 8.20
C GLY A 69 -14.55 1.34 9.05
N ASN A 70 -13.52 1.70 9.82
CA ASN A 70 -13.49 2.82 10.76
C ASN A 70 -12.37 3.83 10.44
N ASN A 71 -11.88 3.84 9.20
CA ASN A 71 -10.75 4.66 8.76
C ASN A 71 -9.44 4.42 9.55
N THR A 72 -9.25 3.21 10.07
CA THR A 72 -8.00 2.78 10.68
C THR A 72 -7.41 1.58 9.94
N PHE A 73 -6.14 1.28 10.18
CA PHE A 73 -5.46 0.10 9.64
C PHE A 73 -5.39 -0.98 10.72
N THR A 74 -5.23 -2.24 10.30
CA THR A 74 -4.93 -3.30 11.26
C THR A 74 -3.62 -2.96 11.96
N LEU A 75 -3.67 -2.87 13.29
CA LEU A 75 -2.50 -2.59 14.10
C LEU A 75 -1.44 -3.64 13.78
N HIS A 76 -0.26 -3.19 13.34
CA HIS A 76 0.89 -4.08 13.25
C HIS A 76 1.23 -4.55 14.66
N LYS A 77 0.77 -5.74 15.02
CA LYS A 77 1.30 -6.43 16.20
C LYS A 77 2.79 -6.65 15.92
N VAL A 78 3.64 -5.99 16.69
CA VAL A 78 5.03 -6.39 16.79
C VAL A 78 4.99 -7.84 17.27
N LEU A 79 5.22 -8.79 16.36
CA LEU A 79 5.45 -10.16 16.76
C LEU A 79 6.68 -10.11 17.65
N GLY A 80 6.49 -10.39 18.95
CA GLY A 80 7.59 -10.39 19.91
C GLY A 80 8.73 -11.26 19.39
N ARG A 81 9.96 -10.92 19.77
CA ARG A 81 11.16 -11.70 19.41
C ARG A 81 10.85 -13.20 19.66
N PRO A 82 11.08 -14.10 18.69
CA PRO A 82 10.91 -15.53 18.93
C PRO A 82 11.71 -15.93 20.17
N ILE A 83 11.03 -16.52 21.15
CA ILE A 83 11.71 -17.14 22.28
C ILE A 83 12.37 -18.39 21.71
N LEU A 84 13.65 -18.29 21.33
CA LEU A 84 14.49 -19.46 21.13
C LEU A 84 14.61 -20.11 22.52
N LYS A 85 13.87 -21.19 22.75
CA LYS A 85 14.19 -22.08 23.86
C LYS A 85 15.58 -22.62 23.57
N LEU A 86 16.54 -22.26 24.42
CA LEU A 86 17.83 -22.93 24.47
C LEU A 86 17.52 -24.32 25.05
N ASP A 87 17.64 -25.37 24.25
CA ASP A 87 17.67 -26.73 24.78
C ASP A 87 18.95 -26.84 25.64
N GLU A 88 18.78 -27.22 26.91
CA GLU A 88 19.86 -27.53 27.86
C GLU A 88 20.61 -28.81 27.48
#